data_AF-A0A7V6U0T1-F1
#
_entry.id   AF-A0A7V6U0T1-F1
#
_cell.length_a   1.000
_cell.length_b   1.000
_cell.length_c   1.000
_cell.angle_alpha   90.00
_cell.angle_beta   90.00
_cell.angle_gamma   90.00
#
_symmetry.space_group_name_H-M   'P 1'
#
loop_
_entity.id
_entity.type
_entity.pdbx_description
1 polymer ?
#
loop_
_entity_poly.entity_id
_entity_poly.type
_entity_poly.pdbx_seq_one_letter_code
_entity_poly.pdbx_strand_id
1 'polypeptide(L)' 'VSAARTRRTGRTVTVNVPGGPLLIEWRDDDHVIMTGPAEWEFSGTFDPATGEWSRDAQSHKPSDRGAA' A
#
# COMPACT_ATOMS: atom_id res chain seq x y z
N VAL A 1 -6.30 17.33 8.40
CA VAL A 1 -7.38 17.38 7.38
C VAL A 1 -7.48 18.80 6.79
N SER A 2 -6.74 19.13 5.72
CA SER A 2 -6.70 20.53 5.24
C SER A 2 -7.56 20.77 3.99
N ALA A 3 -7.44 19.95 2.93
CA ALA A 3 -8.19 20.16 1.69
C ALA A 3 -9.71 19.90 1.81
N ALA A 4 -10.10 18.80 2.48
CA ALA A 4 -11.50 18.48 2.75
C ALA A 4 -12.18 19.52 3.68
N ARG A 5 -11.50 19.96 4.76
CA ARG A 5 -12.03 21.01 5.67
C ARG A 5 -12.14 22.37 4.99
N THR A 6 -11.24 22.68 4.07
CA THR A 6 -11.29 23.94 3.29
C THR A 6 -12.18 23.84 2.05
N ARG A 7 -12.92 22.74 1.88
CA ARG A 7 -13.84 22.48 0.75
C ARG A 7 -13.18 22.54 -0.63
N ARG A 8 -11.88 22.25 -0.70
CA ARG A 8 -11.12 22.19 -1.98
C ARG A 8 -11.24 20.83 -2.66
N THR A 9 -11.63 19.80 -1.92
CA THR A 9 -11.88 18.43 -2.39
C THR A 9 -13.04 17.83 -1.60
N GLY A 10 -13.60 16.70 -2.08
CA GLY A 10 -14.49 15.86 -1.28
C GLY A 10 -13.75 15.12 -0.15
N ARG A 11 -14.49 14.24 0.56
CA ARG A 11 -13.95 13.36 1.62
C ARG A 11 -13.27 12.08 1.08
N THR A 12 -13.33 11.87 -0.22
CA THR A 12 -12.64 10.79 -0.93
C THR A 12 -11.86 11.43 -2.08
N VAL A 13 -10.55 11.19 -2.17
CA VAL A 13 -9.70 11.79 -3.20
C VAL A 13 -8.57 10.86 -3.59
N THR A 14 -8.28 10.78 -4.89
CA THR A 14 -7.04 10.15 -5.39
C THR A 14 -5.94 11.20 -5.47
N VAL A 15 -4.83 10.94 -4.79
CA VAL A 15 -3.60 11.74 -4.85
C VAL A 15 -2.59 11.00 -5.71
N ASN A 16 -2.11 11.67 -6.77
CA ASN A 16 -1.04 11.13 -7.60
C ASN A 16 0.31 11.47 -6.96
N VAL A 17 1.03 10.45 -6.50
CA VAL A 17 2.39 10.57 -5.94
C VAL A 17 3.39 9.89 -6.88
N PRO A 18 4.72 10.09 -6.72
CA PRO A 18 5.70 9.44 -7.58
C PRO A 18 5.60 7.91 -7.65
N GLY A 19 5.10 7.26 -6.58
CA GLY A 19 4.85 5.81 -6.53
C GLY A 19 3.49 5.37 -7.10
N GLY A 20 2.74 6.26 -7.73
CA GLY A 20 1.42 5.96 -8.32
C GLY A 20 0.24 6.57 -7.56
N PRO A 21 -0.99 6.11 -7.85
CA PRO A 21 -2.20 6.66 -7.23
C PRO A 21 -2.36 6.18 -5.79
N LEU A 22 -2.68 7.11 -4.88
CA LEU A 22 -3.05 6.85 -3.49
C LEU A 22 -4.46 7.38 -3.24
N LEU A 23 -5.40 6.49 -2.92
CA LEU A 23 -6.74 6.85 -2.51
C LEU A 23 -6.73 7.23 -1.03
N ILE A 24 -7.27 8.41 -0.71
CA ILE A 24 -7.45 8.91 0.65
C ILE A 24 -8.94 9.05 0.93
N GLU A 25 -9.40 8.46 2.03
CA GLU A 25 -10.77 8.57 2.54
C GLU A 25 -10.77 9.10 3.98
N TRP A 26 -11.47 10.22 4.22
CA TRP A 26 -11.78 10.71 5.56
C TRP A 26 -13.15 10.21 5.97
N ARG A 27 -13.18 9.12 6.74
CA ARG A 27 -14.41 8.52 7.25
C ARG A 27 -15.08 9.42 8.28
N ASP A 28 -16.35 9.15 8.56
CA ASP A 28 -17.14 9.91 9.53
C ASP A 28 -16.80 9.58 10.99
N ASP A 29 -16.03 8.52 11.23
CA ASP A 29 -15.51 8.11 12.54
C ASP A 29 -14.10 8.71 12.83
N ASP A 30 -13.77 9.83 12.20
CA ASP A 30 -12.48 10.54 12.30
C ASP A 30 -11.23 9.73 11.89
N HIS A 31 -11.39 8.63 11.16
CA HIS A 31 -10.27 7.87 10.59
C HIS A 31 -9.91 8.31 9.17
N VAL A 32 -8.61 8.24 8.86
CA VAL A 32 -8.09 8.42 7.51
C VAL A 32 -7.64 7.07 6.98
N ILE A 33 -8.29 6.59 5.91
CA ILE A 33 -7.89 5.37 5.21
C ILE A 33 -7.06 5.77 3.99
N MET A 34 -5.96 5.06 3.79
CA MET A 34 -5.06 5.23 2.65
C MET A 34 -4.93 3.90 1.91
N THR A 35 -5.36 3.88 0.66
CA THR A 35 -5.35 2.67 -0.17
C THR A 35 -4.51 2.92 -1.40
N GLY A 36 -3.47 2.11 -1.60
CA GLY A 36 -2.58 2.17 -2.74
C GLY A 36 -2.18 0.78 -3.21
N PRO A 37 -1.55 0.67 -4.38
CA PRO A 37 -1.01 -0.59 -4.86
C PRO A 37 0.13 -1.07 -3.95
N ALA A 38 0.29 -2.40 -3.87
CA ALA A 38 1.44 -3.04 -3.26
C ALA A 38 1.89 -4.19 -4.17
N GLU A 39 3.20 -4.38 -4.26
CA GLU A 39 3.80 -5.47 -5.02
C GLU A 39 4.70 -6.33 -4.14
N TRP A 40 4.75 -7.61 -4.45
CA TRP A 40 5.68 -8.54 -3.81
C TRP A 40 7.04 -8.39 -4.47
N GLU A 41 8.07 -8.12 -3.68
CA GLU A 41 9.45 -7.98 -4.16
C GLU A 41 10.27 -9.25 -3.87
N PHE A 42 10.33 -9.65 -2.60
CA PHE A 42 10.96 -10.89 -2.16
C PHE A 42 10.54 -11.27 -0.74
N SER A 43 10.92 -12.49 -0.33
CA SER A 43 10.93 -12.93 1.08
C SER A 43 12.30 -13.54 1.44
N GLY A 44 12.58 -13.63 2.74
CA GLY A 44 13.81 -14.20 3.27
C GLY A 44 13.85 -14.20 4.79
N THR A 45 14.90 -14.78 5.35
CA THR A 45 15.13 -14.89 6.79
C THR A 45 16.35 -14.06 7.21
N PHE A 46 16.29 -13.47 8.40
CA PHE A 46 17.36 -12.67 9.00
C PHE A 46 17.60 -13.13 10.44
N ASP A 47 18.85 -13.43 10.78
CA ASP A 47 19.27 -13.68 12.16
C ASP A 47 19.76 -12.37 12.81
N PRO A 48 19.06 -11.83 13.81
CA PRO A 48 19.44 -10.57 14.45
C PRO A 48 20.70 -10.65 15.33
N ALA A 49 21.15 -11.84 15.73
CA ALA A 49 22.33 -11.99 16.60
C ALA A 49 23.63 -12.03 15.79
N THR A 50 23.60 -12.65 14.61
CA THR A 50 24.76 -12.82 13.73
C THR A 50 24.77 -11.83 12.57
N GLY A 51 23.61 -11.28 12.21
CA GLY A 51 23.42 -10.44 11.03
C GLY A 51 23.33 -11.23 9.73
N GLU A 52 23.30 -12.56 9.78
CA GLU A 52 23.17 -13.39 8.60
C GLU A 52 21.78 -13.23 7.96
N TRP A 53 21.74 -13.07 6.63
CA TRP A 53 20.51 -13.00 5.86
C TRP A 53 20.54 -13.97 4.68
N SER A 54 19.39 -14.60 4.41
CA SER A 54 19.20 -15.44 3.22
C SER A 54 17.85 -15.19 2.55
N ARG A 55 17.85 -15.11 1.21
CA ARG A 55 16.63 -15.01 0.40
C ARG A 55 15.95 -16.37 0.26
N ASP A 56 14.62 -16.39 0.30
CA ASP A 56 13.86 -17.59 -0.04
C ASP A 56 13.93 -17.88 -1.54
N ALA A 57 13.96 -19.16 -1.92
CA ALA A 57 13.90 -19.56 -3.32
C ALA A 57 12.51 -19.22 -3.90
N GLN A 58 12.49 -18.41 -4.96
CA GLN A 58 11.25 -17.91 -5.55
C GLN A 58 10.53 -19.03 -6.33
N SER A 59 9.39 -19.49 -5.82
CA SER A 59 8.46 -20.34 -6.58
C SER A 59 7.43 -19.45 -7.27
N HIS A 60 7.64 -19.13 -8.55
CA HIS A 60 6.67 -18.37 -9.34
C HIS A 60 5.38 -19.19 -9.54
N LYS A 61 4.32 -18.89 -8.78
CA LYS A 61 2.96 -19.32 -9.14
C LYS A 61 2.32 -18.19 -9.98
N PRO A 62 1.77 -18.48 -11.17
CA PRO A 62 1.04 -17.48 -11.93
C PRO A 62 -0.14 -16.98 -11.10
N SER A 63 -0.34 -15.66 -11.06
CA SER A 63 -1.45 -15.06 -10.33
C SER A 63 -2.75 -15.22 -11.13
N ASP A 64 -3.66 -16.07 -10.64
CA ASP A 64 -5.06 -16.09 -11.10
C ASP A 64 -5.73 -14.77 -10.69
N ARG A 65 -5.72 -13.78 -11.60
CA ARG A 65 -6.74 -12.72 -11.59
C ARG A 65 -7.98 -13.26 -12.28
N GLY A 66 -8.78 -14.02 -11.53
CA GLY A 66 -10.17 -14.29 -11.89
C GLY A 66 -10.95 -12.98 -11.88
N ALA A 67 -11.47 -12.60 -13.03
CA ALA A 67 -12.45 -11.55 -13.19
C ALA A 67 -13.74 -11.90 -12.44
N ALA A 68 -14.30 -10.93 -11.72
CA ALA A 68 -15.73 -10.75 -11.50
C ALA A 68 -16.00 -9.29 -11.17
#